data_AF-A0A8R7K3L2-F1
#
_entry.id   AF-A0A8R7K3L2-F1
#
_cell.length_a   1.000
_cell.length_b   1.000
_cell.length_c   1.000
_cell.angle_alpha   90.00
_cell.angle_beta   90.00
_cell.angle_gamma   90.00
#
_symmetry.space_group_name_H-M   'P 1'
#
loop_
_entity.id
_entity.type
_entity.pdbx_description
1 polymer ?
#
loop_
_entity_poly.entity_id
_entity_poly.type
_entity_poly.pdbx_seq_one_letter_code
_entity_poly.pdbx_strand_id
1 'polypeptide(L)'
;MPSLCKCLYTVRSFPAGAENCYTLRSLVPGLKYLIRAKFMYGNYDALRRPPVFDLHIGVNHWHTVNISKPHVEKSVEAILLVPDDFVQVCLINTGAGTPFMSSLELRPLKKTIYPQVTAAQGLLLSERINFGQIDENNVI
;
A
#
# COMPACT_ATOMS: atom_id res chain seq x y z
N MET A 1 1.44 -22.96 -7.70
CA MET A 1 1.79 -21.53 -7.65
C MET A 1 0.65 -20.80 -6.97
N PRO A 2 0.86 -20.05 -5.88
CA PRO A 2 -0.21 -19.25 -5.30
C PRO A 2 -0.76 -18.32 -6.40
N SER A 3 -2.08 -18.28 -6.55
CA SER A 3 -2.71 -17.43 -7.54
C SER A 3 -2.40 -15.98 -7.18
N LEU A 4 -1.77 -15.26 -8.12
CA LEU A 4 -1.51 -13.84 -7.95
C LEU A 4 -2.87 -13.13 -7.83
N CYS A 5 -2.95 -12.13 -6.95
CA CYS A 5 -4.17 -11.33 -6.86
C CYS A 5 -4.50 -10.75 -8.26
N LYS A 6 -5.74 -10.91 -8.73
CA LYS A 6 -6.22 -10.28 -9.99
C LYS A 6 -5.97 -8.77 -10.00
N CYS A 7 -5.94 -8.15 -8.82
CA CYS A 7 -5.60 -6.74 -8.63
C CYS A 7 -4.18 -6.34 -9.06
N LEU A 8 -3.30 -7.29 -9.35
CA LEU A 8 -1.94 -7.03 -9.83
C LEU A 8 -1.84 -7.07 -11.36
N TYR A 9 -2.88 -7.52 -12.07
CA TYR A 9 -2.84 -7.61 -13.55
C TYR A 9 -2.95 -6.25 -14.24
N THR A 10 -3.43 -5.24 -13.53
CA THR A 10 -3.56 -3.88 -14.04
C THR A 10 -2.89 -2.89 -13.09
N VAL A 11 -2.58 -1.71 -13.62
CA VAL A 11 -2.02 -0.61 -12.85
C VAL A 11 -2.72 0.69 -13.24
N ARG A 12 -2.78 1.64 -12.30
CA ARG A 12 -2.97 3.05 -12.63
C ARG A 12 -1.64 3.77 -12.50
N SER A 13 -1.22 4.44 -13.58
CA SER A 13 -0.01 5.26 -13.62
C SER A 13 -0.32 6.74 -13.52
N PHE A 14 0.66 7.51 -13.04
CA PHE A 14 0.56 8.95 -12.81
C PHE A 14 1.74 9.67 -13.50
N PRO A 15 1.69 9.85 -14.82
CA PRO A 15 2.80 10.41 -15.60
C PRO A 15 3.00 11.92 -15.41
N ALA A 16 2.01 12.61 -14.85
CA ALA A 16 2.04 14.06 -14.63
C ALA A 16 1.74 14.39 -13.17
N GLY A 17 2.21 15.57 -12.74
CA GLY A 17 2.07 16.05 -11.37
C GLY A 17 3.21 15.61 -10.46
N ALA A 18 3.55 16.47 -9.51
CA ALA A 18 4.52 16.16 -8.45
C ALA A 18 3.91 15.23 -7.39
N GLU A 19 2.59 15.32 -7.19
CA GLU A 19 1.85 14.57 -6.18
C GLU A 19 0.48 14.16 -6.75
N ASN A 20 0.11 12.90 -6.53
CA ASN A 20 -1.17 12.35 -6.95
C ASN A 20 -1.82 11.58 -5.80
N CYS A 21 -2.99 12.01 -5.35
CA CYS A 21 -3.64 11.48 -4.14
C CYS A 21 -4.95 10.75 -4.41
N TYR A 22 -5.12 9.62 -3.75
CA TYR A 22 -6.43 9.01 -3.53
C TYR A 22 -7.03 9.55 -2.25
N THR A 23 -8.28 10.01 -2.31
CA THR A 23 -9.04 10.35 -1.10
C THR A 23 -9.98 9.19 -0.77
N LEU A 24 -9.67 8.45 0.29
CA LEU A 24 -10.49 7.37 0.81
C LEU A 24 -11.50 7.98 1.80
N ARG A 25 -12.79 7.84 1.51
CA ARG A 25 -13.90 8.46 2.28
C ARG A 25 -14.72 7.41 3.02
N SER A 26 -15.75 7.88 3.74
CA SER A 26 -16.70 7.05 4.48
C SER A 26 -16.04 6.27 5.63
N LEU A 27 -15.07 6.92 6.29
CA LEU A 27 -14.39 6.38 7.45
C LEU A 27 -15.10 6.77 8.73
N VAL A 28 -14.87 5.99 9.78
CA VAL A 28 -15.38 6.26 11.12
C VAL A 28 -14.26 6.96 11.89
N PRO A 29 -14.43 8.25 12.25
CA PRO A 29 -13.49 8.97 13.09
C PRO A 29 -13.12 8.20 14.36
N GLY A 30 -11.83 8.15 14.68
CA GLY A 30 -11.31 7.46 15.85
C GLY A 30 -11.26 5.93 15.71
N LEU A 31 -11.55 5.36 14.53
CA LEU A 31 -11.35 3.94 14.24
C LEU A 31 -9.97 3.69 13.64
N LYS A 32 -9.45 2.47 13.84
CA LYS A 32 -8.19 2.01 13.28
C LYS A 32 -8.44 1.39 11.91
N TYR A 33 -7.56 1.68 10.96
CA TYR A 33 -7.62 1.15 9.61
C TYR A 33 -6.27 0.53 9.22
N LEU A 34 -6.33 -0.65 8.59
CA LEU A 34 -5.23 -1.18 7.80
C LEU A 34 -5.33 -0.58 6.40
N ILE A 35 -4.28 0.12 5.98
CA ILE A 35 -4.08 0.58 4.61
C ILE A 35 -3.01 -0.31 3.99
N ARG A 36 -3.31 -0.91 2.84
CA ARG A 36 -2.36 -1.72 2.09
C ARG A 36 -2.29 -1.23 0.65
N ALA A 37 -1.08 -0.90 0.21
CA ALA A 37 -0.81 -0.59 -1.20
C ALA A 37 0.02 -1.71 -1.81
N LYS A 38 -0.35 -2.12 -3.03
CA LYS A 38 0.35 -3.15 -3.79
C LYS A 38 0.84 -2.63 -5.13
N PHE A 39 2.02 -3.11 -5.52
CA PHE A 39 2.73 -2.70 -6.72
C PHE A 39 3.29 -3.92 -7.44
N MET A 40 3.03 -4.04 -8.74
CA MET A 40 3.78 -4.90 -9.64
C MET A 40 4.00 -4.14 -10.94
N TYR A 41 5.27 -3.85 -11.27
CA TYR A 41 5.61 -2.97 -12.38
C TYR A 41 5.23 -3.58 -13.73
N GLY A 42 5.50 -4.86 -13.94
CA GLY A 42 5.14 -5.60 -15.15
C GLY A 42 5.70 -5.02 -16.45
N ASN A 43 6.61 -4.04 -16.38
CA ASN A 43 7.05 -3.23 -17.52
C ASN A 43 5.88 -2.55 -18.27
N TYR A 44 4.88 -2.04 -17.53
CA TYR A 44 3.64 -1.49 -18.10
C TYR A 44 3.86 -0.34 -19.10
N ASP A 45 4.97 0.39 -18.98
CA ASP A 45 5.33 1.55 -19.80
C ASP A 45 6.35 1.23 -20.91
N ALA A 46 6.74 -0.05 -21.03
CA ALA A 46 7.76 -0.54 -21.96
C ALA A 46 9.17 0.09 -21.80
N LEU A 47 9.45 0.82 -20.72
CA LEU A 47 10.74 1.50 -20.51
C LEU A 47 11.82 0.59 -19.93
N ARG A 48 11.45 -0.59 -19.40
CA ARG A 48 12.32 -1.53 -18.69
C ARG A 48 13.11 -0.88 -17.55
N ARG A 49 12.56 0.19 -16.99
CA ARG A 49 13.18 0.98 -15.93
C ARG A 49 12.18 1.11 -14.78
N PRO A 50 12.23 0.21 -13.79
CA PRO A 50 11.36 0.27 -12.63
C PRO A 50 11.46 1.64 -11.93
N PRO A 51 10.32 2.25 -11.55
CA PRO A 51 10.33 3.57 -10.93
C PRO A 51 10.66 3.51 -9.43
N VAL A 52 11.14 4.63 -8.90
CA VAL A 52 11.23 4.90 -7.47
C VAL A 52 10.39 6.13 -7.15
N PHE A 53 9.56 6.07 -6.12
CA PHE A 53 8.70 7.17 -5.69
C PHE A 53 8.30 7.00 -4.22
N ASP A 54 7.78 8.05 -3.60
CA ASP A 54 7.35 8.01 -2.19
C ASP A 54 5.84 7.88 -2.05
N LEU A 55 5.42 7.23 -0.97
CA LEU A 55 4.05 7.18 -0.51
C LEU A 55 3.90 8.03 0.73
N HIS A 56 2.81 8.81 0.77
CA HIS A 56 2.39 9.57 1.93
C HIS A 56 0.98 9.18 2.36
N ILE A 57 0.73 9.23 3.66
CA ILE A 57 -0.62 9.13 4.24
C ILE A 57 -0.91 10.46 4.92
N GLY A 58 -1.85 11.22 4.37
CA GLY A 58 -1.97 12.65 4.65
C GLY A 58 -0.64 13.35 4.34
N VAL A 59 -0.15 14.15 5.29
CA VAL A 59 1.12 14.86 5.16
C VAL A 59 2.35 14.05 5.56
N ASN A 60 2.16 12.83 6.08
CA ASN A 60 3.25 12.03 6.65
C ASN A 60 3.84 11.08 5.61
N HIS A 61 5.18 11.01 5.54
CA HIS A 61 5.88 9.98 4.77
C HIS A 61 5.53 8.59 5.32
N TRP A 62 5.13 7.70 4.42
CA TRP A 62 4.80 6.32 4.73
C TRP A 62 5.91 5.36 4.28
N HIS A 63 6.28 5.40 3.00
CA HIS A 63 7.24 4.44 2.46
C HIS A 63 7.83 4.89 1.12
N THR A 64 9.10 4.56 0.87
CA THR A 64 9.71 4.70 -0.47
C THR A 64 9.52 3.43 -1.28
N VAL A 65 8.72 3.50 -2.33
CA VAL A 65 8.50 2.39 -3.25
C VAL A 65 9.69 2.30 -4.20
N ASN A 66 10.65 1.46 -3.84
CA ASN A 66 11.71 0.99 -4.72
C ASN A 66 11.37 -0.41 -5.27
N ILE A 67 11.20 -0.52 -6.59
CA ILE A 67 10.93 -1.79 -7.29
C ILE A 67 12.20 -2.25 -7.99
N SER A 68 12.73 -3.41 -7.60
CA SER A 68 13.96 -3.95 -8.20
C SER A 68 13.70 -4.93 -9.34
N LYS A 69 12.54 -5.60 -9.35
CA LYS A 69 12.19 -6.64 -10.33
C LYS A 69 10.80 -6.40 -10.90
N PRO A 70 10.58 -6.51 -12.22
CA PRO A 70 9.32 -6.15 -12.86
C PRO A 70 8.14 -7.04 -12.45
N HIS A 71 8.37 -8.33 -12.22
CA HIS A 71 7.31 -9.31 -11.95
C HIS A 71 7.28 -9.79 -10.49
N VAL A 72 7.80 -8.97 -9.57
CA VAL A 72 7.74 -9.25 -8.13
C VAL A 72 6.75 -8.28 -7.50
N GLU A 73 5.78 -8.82 -6.77
CA GLU A 73 4.86 -8.02 -5.97
C GLU A 73 5.64 -7.33 -4.85
N LYS A 74 5.40 -6.02 -4.71
CA LYS A 74 5.73 -5.27 -3.50
C LYS A 74 4.44 -4.85 -2.82
N SER A 75 4.29 -5.22 -1.55
CA SER A 75 3.15 -4.83 -0.70
C SER A 75 3.67 -4.05 0.49
N VAL A 76 3.02 -2.94 0.81
CA VAL A 76 3.33 -2.11 1.98
C VAL A 76 2.06 -1.91 2.78
N GLU A 77 2.18 -1.96 4.10
CA GLU A 77 1.05 -1.89 5.02
C GLU A 77 1.31 -0.84 6.12
N ALA A 78 0.28 -0.08 6.43
CA ALA A 78 0.23 0.79 7.59
C ALA A 78 -1.07 0.55 8.38
N ILE A 79 -0.98 0.66 9.70
CA ILE A 79 -2.13 0.72 10.58
C ILE A 79 -2.12 2.09 11.24
N LEU A 80 -3.21 2.84 11.07
CA LEU A 80 -3.37 4.15 11.66
C LEU A 80 -4.77 4.34 12.24
N LEU A 81 -4.86 5.20 13.24
CA LEU A 81 -6.12 5.75 13.71
C LEU A 81 -6.43 6.98 12.87
N VAL A 82 -7.58 6.99 12.21
CA VAL A 82 -7.99 8.11 11.35
C VAL A 82 -8.82 9.10 12.20
N PRO A 83 -8.43 10.38 12.31
CA PRO A 83 -9.16 11.36 13.11
C PRO A 83 -10.44 11.88 12.41
N ASP A 84 -10.47 11.84 11.07
CA ASP A 84 -11.57 12.35 10.24
C ASP A 84 -12.32 11.22 9.52
N ASP A 85 -13.33 11.58 8.73
CA ASP A 85 -14.12 10.66 7.89
C ASP A 85 -13.43 10.32 6.54
N PHE A 86 -12.21 10.82 6.33
CA PHE A 86 -11.39 10.52 5.17
C PHE A 86 -9.90 10.39 5.51
N VAL A 87 -9.15 9.74 4.62
CA VAL A 87 -7.70 9.76 4.62
C VAL A 87 -7.19 9.84 3.18
N GLN A 88 -6.09 10.56 2.98
CA GLN A 88 -5.45 10.66 1.68
C GLN A 88 -4.23 9.76 1.61
N VAL A 89 -4.08 9.02 0.51
CA VAL A 89 -2.89 8.25 0.18
C VAL A 89 -2.30 8.82 -1.10
N CYS A 90 -1.10 9.40 -1.00
CA CYS A 90 -0.49 10.17 -2.06
C CYS A 90 0.77 9.49 -2.59
N LEU A 91 0.92 9.49 -3.91
CA LEU A 91 2.13 9.07 -4.61
C LEU A 91 2.91 10.34 -4.99
N ILE A 92 4.13 10.46 -4.48
CA ILE A 92 5.01 11.61 -4.72
C ILE A 92 6.05 11.23 -5.75
N ASN A 93 6.08 11.97 -6.84
CA ASN A 93 7.03 11.79 -7.92
C ASN A 93 8.39 12.35 -7.52
N THR A 94 9.41 11.49 -7.43
CA THR A 94 10.80 11.88 -7.10
C THR A 94 11.66 12.12 -8.35
N GLY A 95 11.07 12.06 -9.55
CA GLY A 95 11.76 12.16 -10.83
C GLY A 95 12.41 10.84 -11.31
N ALA A 96 12.35 9.78 -10.50
CA ALA A 96 12.95 8.48 -10.81
C ALA A 96 11.98 7.51 -11.50
N GLY A 97 11.23 7.98 -12.50
CA GLY A 97 10.23 7.21 -13.24
C GLY A 97 8.78 7.54 -12.84
N THR A 98 7.82 6.87 -13.48
CA THR A 98 6.39 7.20 -13.33
C THR A 98 5.78 6.46 -12.13
N PRO A 99 5.28 7.18 -11.09
CA PRO A 99 4.55 6.55 -9.99
C PRO A 99 3.34 5.79 -10.50
N PHE A 100 3.05 4.65 -9.88
CA PHE A 100 1.90 3.83 -10.23
C PHE A 100 1.39 3.06 -9.02
N MET A 101 0.18 2.54 -9.09
CA MET A 101 -0.39 1.67 -8.06
C MET A 101 -1.21 0.57 -8.71
N SER A 102 -1.03 -0.68 -8.27
CA SER A 102 -1.84 -1.81 -8.74
C SER A 102 -3.11 -1.95 -7.89
N SER A 103 -3.00 -1.82 -6.57
CA SER A 103 -4.13 -1.92 -5.65
C SER A 103 -3.96 -1.03 -4.43
N LEU A 104 -5.07 -0.49 -3.95
CA LEU A 104 -5.19 0.20 -2.66
C LEU A 104 -6.35 -0.44 -1.89
N GLU A 105 -6.03 -1.08 -0.77
CA GLU A 105 -6.98 -1.75 0.10
C GLU A 105 -7.07 -0.99 1.42
N LEU A 106 -8.31 -0.81 1.89
CA LEU A 106 -8.62 -0.18 3.16
C LEU A 106 -9.53 -1.11 3.96
N ARG A 107 -9.13 -1.44 5.19
CA ARG A 107 -9.91 -2.31 6.07
C ARG A 107 -10.06 -1.71 7.47
N PRO A 108 -11.29 -1.60 8.00
CA PRO A 108 -11.50 -1.24 9.40
C PRO A 108 -10.99 -2.37 10.31
N LEU A 109 -10.40 -1.99 11.45
CA LEU A 109 -9.95 -2.90 12.49
C LEU A 109 -10.74 -2.69 13.78
N LYS A 110 -10.89 -3.76 14.57
CA LYS A 110 -11.47 -3.66 15.91
C LYS A 110 -10.58 -2.78 16.80
N LYS A 111 -11.18 -1.90 17.60
CA LYS A 111 -10.45 -0.95 18.47
C LYS A 111 -9.47 -1.65 19.44
N THR A 112 -9.79 -2.88 19.85
CA THR A 112 -9.00 -3.70 20.78
C THR A 112 -7.70 -4.25 20.19
N ILE A 113 -7.59 -4.34 18.86
CA ILE A 113 -6.39 -4.86 18.19
C ILE A 113 -5.42 -3.69 17.99
N TYR A 114 -4.12 -3.93 18.19
CA TYR A 114 -3.05 -2.92 18.12
C TYR A 114 -3.30 -1.72 19.05
N PRO A 115 -3.40 -1.90 20.38
CA PRO A 115 -3.69 -0.82 21.34
C PRO A 115 -2.68 0.34 21.30
N GLN A 116 -1.45 0.09 20.84
CA GLN A 116 -0.40 1.08 20.68
C GLN A 116 -0.64 2.10 19.56
N VAL A 117 -1.59 1.85 18.65
CA VAL A 117 -1.94 2.79 17.57
C VAL A 117 -2.80 3.91 18.14
N THR A 118 -2.33 5.14 18.03
CA THR A 118 -3.00 6.37 18.47
C THR A 118 -3.11 7.38 17.31
N ALA A 119 -3.74 8.54 17.55
CA ALA A 119 -3.81 9.60 16.54
C ALA A 119 -2.42 10.14 16.13
N ALA A 120 -1.44 10.09 17.03
CA ALA A 120 -0.07 10.56 16.78
C ALA A 120 0.89 9.43 16.35
N GLN A 121 0.47 8.17 16.48
CA GLN A 121 1.36 7.03 16.26
C GLN A 121 0.65 5.92 15.47
N GLY A 122 1.10 5.73 14.23
CA GLY A 122 0.76 4.57 13.41
C GLY A 122 1.77 3.43 13.56
N LEU A 123 1.46 2.29 12.94
CA LEU A 123 2.37 1.16 12.78
C LEU A 123 2.62 0.91 11.31
N LEU A 124 3.88 0.63 10.96
CA LEU A 124 4.25 0.16 9.64
C LEU A 124 4.58 -1.33 9.72
N LEU A 125 4.14 -2.11 8.73
CA LEU A 125 4.50 -3.53 8.69
C LEU A 125 5.99 -3.67 8.36
N SER A 126 6.73 -4.34 9.26
CA SER A 126 8.05 -4.86 8.95
C SER A 126 7.92 -6.21 8.25
N GLU A 127 7.41 -7.21 8.97
CA GLU A 127 7.23 -8.57 8.45
C GLU A 127 5.98 -9.20 9.04
N ARG A 128 5.41 -10.16 8.29
CA ARG A 128 4.31 -11.01 8.75
C ARG A 128 4.67 -12.45 8.43
N ILE A 129 4.90 -13.25 9.46
CA ILE A 129 5.38 -14.62 9.34
C ILE A 129 4.36 -15.56 9.97
N ASN A 130 3.99 -16.62 9.24
CA ASN A 130 3.25 -17.74 9.80
C ASN A 130 4.27 -18.82 10.22
N PHE A 131 4.31 -19.15 11.50
CA PHE A 131 5.19 -20.19 12.05
C PHE A 131 4.55 -21.60 12.03
N GLY A 132 3.29 -21.71 11.61
CA GLY A 132 2.62 -23.00 11.43
C GLY A 132 3.09 -23.73 10.17
N GLN A 133 2.86 -25.05 10.14
CA GLN A 133 3.14 -25.87 8.96
C GLN A 133 2.21 -25.47 7.81
N ILE A 134 2.79 -25.16 6.65
CA ILE A 134 2.03 -24.96 5.42
C ILE A 134 1.79 -26.35 4.85
N ASP A 135 0.65 -26.95 5.13
CA ASP A 135 0.24 -28.16 4.43
C ASP A 135 0.00 -27.81 2.97
N GLU A 136 0.81 -28.37 2.06
CA GLU A 136 0.68 -28.17 0.61
C GLU A 136 -0.69 -28.62 0.06
N ASN A 137 -1.52 -29.27 0.89
CA ASN A 137 -2.80 -29.85 0.53
C ASN A 137 -4.03 -29.04 0.94
N ASN A 138 -3.91 -27.91 1.66
CA ASN A 138 -5.08 -27.13 2.07
C ASN A 138 -5.11 -25.74 1.41
N VAL A 139 -5.74 -25.70 0.24
CA VAL A 139 -6.33 -24.48 -0.31
C VAL A 139 -7.51 -24.09 0.59
N ILE A 140 -7.36 -22.99 1.33
CA ILE A 140 -8.48 -22.24 1.93
C ILE A 140 -8.78 -21.06 1.01
#